data_AF-A0A8S8Y6M2-F1
#
_entry.id   AF-A0A8S8Y6M2-F1
#
_cell.length_a   1.000
_cell.length_b   1.000
_cell.length_c   1.000
_cell.angle_alpha   90.00
_cell.angle_beta   90.00
_cell.angle_gamma   90.00
#
_symmetry.space_group_name_H-M   'P 1'
#
loop_
_entity.id
_entity.type
_entity.pdbx_description
1 polymer ?
#
loop_
_entity_poly.entity_id
_entity_poly.type
_entity_poly.pdbx_seq_one_letter_code
_entity_poly.pdbx_strand_id
1 'polypeptide(L)'
;MGDNGDAFPNDASETLDSDNDGVGDNADVFPNDPSESVDTDNDGVGDNADWAPEDPSETADYDEDGVGDNADAFPEDPFETADTDNDGVGDNADVFPDDATQITDGDGDGYGDNASGTNPDAFPEDETEWVDSDGDGVGDNGDAFPNDATQTSDVDGDGYGDNIQGTNPDLFKNEATQWADGDNDGYGDNPDGVNADVFPEDPTEWADSDGDGVGDNADAFPNDATETLDTDGDGMGDNEQAVLEAKLAKEEEEAAAAAQRNLLIGIGLAMIAITAAVVVVLRKRMADGDEGAAKDFGATELPGGMPDMSAQPAQSYGATATAMPDMTAQPVATPAVVEPEPVAVPAEPTVVNQWTDENGHTWRVMSDGTNRWWNGTDWQQV
;
A
#
# COMPACT_ATOMS: atom_id res chain seq x y z
N MET A 1 -74.92 75.30 44.73
CA MET A 1 -75.24 75.11 43.30
C MET A 1 -74.89 73.68 43.01
N GLY A 2 -75.78 72.95 42.32
CA GLY A 2 -75.73 71.49 42.19
C GLY A 2 -74.47 70.98 41.49
N ASP A 3 -74.06 69.80 41.94
CA ASP A 3 -73.01 68.89 41.45
C ASP A 3 -73.35 68.23 40.10
N ASN A 4 -74.14 68.90 39.26
CA ASN A 4 -74.77 68.31 38.07
C ASN A 4 -73.81 67.97 36.91
N GLY A 5 -72.50 67.91 37.15
CA GLY A 5 -71.48 67.55 36.17
C GLY A 5 -70.20 66.98 36.78
N ASP A 6 -70.22 66.60 38.07
CA ASP A 6 -69.14 65.84 38.69
C ASP A 6 -69.43 64.34 38.50
N ALA A 7 -68.53 63.64 37.80
CA ALA A 7 -68.67 62.20 37.54
C ALA A 7 -68.51 61.38 38.83
N PHE A 8 -67.80 61.89 39.84
CA PHE A 8 -67.52 61.18 41.09
C PHE A 8 -67.84 62.03 42.35
N PRO A 9 -69.13 62.30 42.64
CA PRO A 9 -69.53 63.20 43.74
C PRO A 9 -69.10 62.79 45.16
N ASN A 10 -68.60 61.57 45.34
CA ASN A 10 -68.15 61.03 46.63
C ASN A 10 -66.61 60.92 46.73
N ASP A 11 -65.87 61.15 45.65
CA ASP A 11 -64.40 61.20 45.65
C ASP A 11 -63.94 62.62 45.32
N ALA A 12 -63.48 63.36 46.31
CA ALA A 12 -63.06 64.74 46.11
C ALA A 12 -61.75 64.90 45.30
N SER A 13 -61.05 63.80 45.02
CA SER A 13 -59.81 63.80 44.23
C SER A 13 -60.04 63.58 42.74
N GLU A 14 -61.27 63.25 42.35
CA GLU A 14 -61.66 62.80 41.02
C GLU A 14 -62.86 63.63 40.57
N THR A 15 -62.82 64.17 39.35
CA THR A 15 -63.87 65.09 38.88
C THR A 15 -64.22 64.92 37.41
N LEU A 16 -63.42 64.15 36.67
CA LEU A 16 -63.57 63.93 35.24
C LEU A 16 -63.46 62.42 34.98
N ASP A 17 -64.33 61.96 34.10
CA ASP A 17 -64.42 60.60 33.56
C ASP A 17 -64.57 60.79 32.05
N SER A 18 -63.46 60.76 31.34
CA SER A 18 -63.36 61.24 29.96
C SER A 18 -64.02 60.28 28.97
N ASP A 19 -64.05 58.98 29.27
CA ASP A 19 -64.70 57.95 28.43
C ASP A 19 -65.95 57.28 29.03
N ASN A 20 -66.25 57.53 30.31
CA ASN A 20 -67.42 57.05 31.05
C ASN A 20 -67.40 55.55 31.36
N ASP A 21 -66.22 54.98 31.62
CA ASP A 21 -66.08 53.58 32.07
C ASP A 21 -66.31 53.41 33.58
N GLY A 22 -66.29 54.51 34.34
CA GLY A 22 -66.49 54.54 35.78
C GLY A 22 -65.20 54.56 36.62
N VAL A 23 -64.04 54.73 35.99
CA VAL A 23 -62.76 55.09 36.59
C VAL A 23 -62.43 56.51 36.13
N GLY A 24 -62.07 57.41 37.05
CA GLY A 24 -61.78 58.79 36.67
C GLY A 24 -60.35 58.99 36.20
N ASP A 25 -60.18 60.04 35.38
CA ASP A 25 -58.97 60.33 34.60
C ASP A 25 -57.64 60.36 35.38
N ASN A 26 -57.68 60.51 36.72
CA ASN A 26 -56.47 60.56 37.55
C ASN A 26 -56.01 59.19 38.06
N ALA A 27 -56.91 58.21 38.10
CA ALA A 27 -56.66 56.82 38.49
C ALA A 27 -56.64 55.89 37.27
N ASP A 28 -57.25 56.31 36.17
CA ASP A 28 -57.29 55.62 34.90
C ASP A 28 -55.97 55.79 34.10
N VAL A 29 -55.33 54.67 33.73
CA VAL A 29 -54.12 54.68 32.89
C VAL A 29 -54.44 54.99 31.43
N PHE A 30 -55.67 54.71 30.98
CA PHE A 30 -56.18 54.97 29.63
C PHE A 30 -57.44 55.85 29.63
N PRO A 31 -57.37 57.15 30.03
CA PRO A 31 -58.54 58.03 30.23
C PRO A 31 -59.46 58.31 29.03
N ASN A 32 -59.22 57.72 27.86
CA ASN A 32 -60.06 57.90 26.68
C ASN A 32 -60.47 56.56 26.04
N ASP A 33 -60.10 55.43 26.63
CA ASP A 33 -60.49 54.09 26.19
C ASP A 33 -61.41 53.44 27.23
N PRO A 34 -62.73 53.44 27.00
CA PRO A 34 -63.66 52.92 28.01
C PRO A 34 -63.61 51.40 28.21
N SER A 35 -62.73 50.70 27.49
CA SER A 35 -62.46 49.27 27.66
C SER A 35 -61.29 49.01 28.62
N GLU A 36 -60.45 49.99 28.90
CA GLU A 36 -59.17 49.81 29.58
C GLU A 36 -58.99 50.85 30.67
N SER A 37 -58.56 50.44 31.86
CA SER A 37 -58.23 51.39 32.94
C SER A 37 -57.04 50.99 33.80
N VAL A 38 -56.54 49.76 33.62
CA VAL A 38 -55.40 49.20 34.35
C VAL A 38 -54.35 48.74 33.33
N ASP A 39 -53.09 48.99 33.68
CA ASP A 39 -51.89 48.55 32.97
C ASP A 39 -50.93 48.01 34.05
N THR A 40 -50.99 46.71 34.30
CA THR A 40 -50.38 46.09 35.47
C THR A 40 -48.85 46.08 35.38
N ASP A 41 -48.28 45.92 34.19
CA ASP A 41 -46.84 45.85 33.97
C ASP A 41 -46.22 47.11 33.32
N ASN A 42 -47.04 48.06 32.89
CA ASN A 42 -46.68 49.37 32.34
C ASN A 42 -46.03 49.32 30.96
N ASP A 43 -46.45 48.38 30.11
CA ASP A 43 -45.98 48.29 28.72
C ASP A 43 -46.79 49.16 27.74
N GLY A 44 -47.94 49.67 28.19
CA GLY A 44 -48.83 50.55 27.44
C GLY A 44 -49.99 49.86 26.71
N VAL A 45 -50.19 48.56 26.91
CA VAL A 45 -51.42 47.83 26.56
C VAL A 45 -52.24 47.62 27.84
N GLY A 46 -53.56 47.82 27.77
CA GLY A 46 -54.42 47.65 28.95
C GLY A 46 -54.69 46.19 29.27
N ASP A 47 -54.83 45.87 30.56
CA ASP A 47 -54.99 44.49 31.07
C ASP A 47 -56.12 43.69 30.40
N ASN A 48 -57.17 44.33 29.84
CA ASN A 48 -58.25 43.60 29.17
C ASN A 48 -57.93 43.22 27.72
N ALA A 49 -57.01 43.92 27.07
CA ALA A 49 -56.54 43.66 25.71
C ALA A 49 -55.19 42.91 25.68
N ASP A 50 -54.42 43.00 26.76
CA ASP A 50 -53.13 42.36 26.91
C ASP A 50 -53.28 40.85 27.20
N TRP A 51 -52.63 40.04 26.37
CA TRP A 51 -52.57 38.59 26.58
C TRP A 51 -51.72 38.19 27.80
N ALA A 52 -50.69 38.97 28.15
CA ALA A 52 -49.83 38.74 29.30
C ALA A 52 -49.74 39.97 30.24
N PRO A 53 -50.82 40.32 30.98
CA PRO A 53 -50.89 41.53 31.82
C PRO A 53 -49.84 41.69 32.95
N GLU A 54 -48.98 40.69 33.17
CA GLU A 54 -47.92 40.74 34.18
C GLU A 54 -46.51 40.69 33.55
N ASP A 55 -46.40 40.57 32.23
CA ASP A 55 -45.14 40.47 31.48
C ASP A 55 -45.03 41.59 30.43
N PRO A 56 -44.29 42.68 30.75
CA PRO A 56 -44.24 43.86 29.90
C PRO A 56 -43.42 43.65 28.61
N SER A 57 -42.96 42.43 28.35
CA SER A 57 -42.33 42.04 27.10
C SER A 57 -43.26 41.34 26.12
N GLU A 58 -44.48 40.99 26.52
CA GLU A 58 -45.45 40.28 25.68
C GLU A 58 -46.82 40.95 25.76
N THR A 59 -47.50 41.13 24.61
CA THR A 59 -48.81 41.79 24.55
C THR A 59 -49.86 40.99 23.79
N ALA A 60 -49.42 40.04 22.98
CA ALA A 60 -50.23 39.28 22.05
C ALA A 60 -49.64 37.87 21.88
N ASP A 61 -50.51 36.95 21.50
CA ASP A 61 -50.25 35.55 21.15
C ASP A 61 -51.24 35.26 20.02
N TYR A 62 -50.79 35.48 18.78
CA TYR A 62 -51.67 35.57 17.64
C TYR A 62 -52.20 34.20 17.17
N ASP A 63 -51.44 33.14 17.38
CA ASP A 63 -51.81 31.78 16.99
C ASP A 63 -52.31 30.90 18.16
N GLU A 64 -52.32 31.45 19.38
CA GLU A 64 -52.86 30.86 20.60
C GLU A 64 -52.11 29.60 21.08
N ASP A 65 -50.80 29.53 20.82
CA ASP A 65 -49.97 28.38 21.19
C ASP A 65 -49.39 28.46 22.61
N GLY A 66 -49.47 29.64 23.23
CA GLY A 66 -49.04 29.91 24.58
C GLY A 66 -47.67 30.56 24.71
N VAL A 67 -47.00 30.92 23.61
CA VAL A 67 -45.82 31.77 23.56
C VAL A 67 -46.22 33.13 22.99
N GLY A 68 -45.76 34.22 23.63
CA GLY A 68 -46.10 35.57 23.15
C GLY A 68 -45.35 35.92 21.86
N ASP A 69 -45.97 36.72 21.00
CA ASP A 69 -45.48 37.08 19.67
C ASP A 69 -44.04 37.64 19.65
N ASN A 70 -43.55 38.26 20.74
CA ASN A 70 -42.19 38.81 20.78
C ASN A 70 -41.13 37.76 21.14
N ALA A 71 -41.51 36.69 21.83
CA ALA A 71 -40.66 35.55 22.18
C ALA A 71 -40.75 34.40 21.17
N ASP A 72 -41.82 34.36 20.38
CA ASP A 72 -42.07 33.35 19.37
C ASP A 72 -41.32 33.64 18.06
N ALA A 73 -40.57 32.63 17.57
CA ALA A 73 -39.91 32.70 16.28
C ALA A 73 -40.90 32.63 15.09
N PHE A 74 -42.08 32.02 15.28
CA PHE A 74 -43.12 31.90 14.25
C PHE A 74 -44.53 32.28 14.76
N PRO A 75 -44.81 33.58 15.01
CA PRO A 75 -46.07 34.07 15.62
C PRO A 75 -47.37 33.82 14.84
N GLU A 76 -47.32 33.11 13.71
CA GLU A 76 -48.51 32.75 12.93
C GLU A 76 -48.68 31.22 12.78
N ASP A 77 -47.77 30.41 13.34
CA ASP A 77 -47.80 28.95 13.26
C ASP A 77 -47.81 28.32 14.66
N PRO A 78 -48.99 27.87 15.15
CA PRO A 78 -49.15 27.39 16.51
C PRO A 78 -48.50 26.02 16.79
N PHE A 79 -47.72 25.52 15.84
CA PHE A 79 -46.93 24.30 15.96
C PHE A 79 -45.43 24.57 16.01
N GLU A 80 -44.97 25.82 15.89
CA GLU A 80 -43.55 26.18 15.87
C GLU A 80 -43.28 27.40 16.73
N THR A 81 -42.60 27.24 17.87
CA THR A 81 -42.29 28.37 18.76
C THR A 81 -40.83 28.84 18.70
N ALA A 82 -39.96 28.02 18.12
CA ALA A 82 -38.51 28.14 18.26
C ALA A 82 -37.80 27.83 16.94
N ASP A 83 -36.71 28.55 16.69
CA ASP A 83 -35.78 28.40 15.57
C ASP A 83 -34.36 28.49 16.15
N THR A 84 -33.85 27.37 16.65
CA THR A 84 -32.66 27.33 17.49
C THR A 84 -31.40 27.77 16.74
N ASP A 85 -31.29 27.45 15.46
CA ASP A 85 -30.14 27.78 14.62
C ASP A 85 -30.35 28.95 13.65
N ASN A 86 -31.58 29.49 13.59
CA ASN A 86 -31.99 30.66 12.82
C ASN A 86 -31.95 30.44 11.29
N ASP A 87 -32.31 29.24 10.83
CA ASP A 87 -32.38 28.90 9.41
C ASP A 87 -33.75 29.20 8.77
N GLY A 88 -34.75 29.49 9.60
CA GLY A 88 -36.12 29.82 9.21
C GLY A 88 -37.07 28.63 9.13
N VAL A 89 -36.67 27.44 9.59
CA VAL A 89 -37.51 26.27 9.84
C VAL A 89 -37.65 26.10 11.35
N GLY A 90 -38.87 25.87 11.83
CA GLY A 90 -39.08 25.69 13.26
C GLY A 90 -38.56 24.35 13.77
N ASP A 91 -38.10 24.33 15.02
CA ASP A 91 -37.47 23.19 15.68
C ASP A 91 -38.33 21.91 15.65
N ASN A 92 -39.66 21.99 15.53
CA ASN A 92 -40.51 20.80 15.46
C ASN A 92 -40.60 20.20 14.04
N ALA A 93 -40.34 21.00 13.00
CA ALA A 93 -40.30 20.59 11.60
C ALA A 93 -38.87 20.30 11.10
N ASP A 94 -37.87 20.87 11.76
CA ASP A 94 -36.46 20.66 11.47
C ASP A 94 -35.94 19.35 12.10
N VAL A 95 -35.35 18.48 11.29
CA VAL A 95 -34.71 17.24 11.78
C VAL A 95 -33.37 17.54 12.46
N PHE A 96 -32.73 18.68 12.14
CA PHE A 96 -31.45 19.11 12.69
C PHE A 96 -31.50 20.52 13.33
N PRO A 97 -32.28 20.75 14.42
CA PRO A 97 -32.53 22.09 14.98
C PRO A 97 -31.32 22.92 15.45
N ASP A 98 -30.14 22.31 15.50
CA ASP A 98 -28.89 22.95 15.93
C ASP A 98 -27.93 23.23 14.72
N ASP A 99 -28.32 22.89 13.50
CA ASP A 99 -27.50 22.99 12.28
C ASP A 99 -28.26 23.62 11.11
N ALA A 100 -28.15 24.95 11.00
CA ALA A 100 -28.84 25.78 10.01
C ALA A 100 -28.53 25.46 8.53
N THR A 101 -27.72 24.45 8.28
CA THR A 101 -27.38 23.98 6.94
C THR A 101 -28.05 22.67 6.57
N GLN A 102 -28.72 22.00 7.51
CA GLN A 102 -29.42 20.73 7.33
C GLN A 102 -30.84 20.85 7.89
N ILE A 103 -31.83 20.34 7.15
CA ILE A 103 -33.25 20.39 7.57
C ILE A 103 -33.91 19.02 7.47
N THR A 104 -33.53 18.25 6.45
CA THR A 104 -34.16 16.97 6.11
C THR A 104 -33.19 15.81 6.22
N ASP A 105 -33.72 14.68 6.64
CA ASP A 105 -33.07 13.37 6.73
C ASP A 105 -34.01 12.37 6.06
N GLY A 106 -33.68 11.99 4.82
CA GLY A 106 -34.58 11.26 3.93
C GLY A 106 -34.83 9.82 4.37
N ASP A 107 -33.79 9.16 4.88
CA ASP A 107 -33.81 7.75 5.26
C ASP A 107 -33.72 7.51 6.79
N GLY A 108 -33.44 8.55 7.58
CA GLY A 108 -33.49 8.53 9.03
C GLY A 108 -32.21 8.03 9.69
N ASP A 109 -31.06 8.15 9.02
CA ASP A 109 -29.77 7.69 9.52
C ASP A 109 -29.04 8.72 10.41
N GLY A 110 -29.54 9.96 10.43
CA GLY A 110 -29.00 11.07 11.21
C GLY A 110 -27.97 11.93 10.46
N TYR A 111 -27.84 11.79 9.15
CA TYR A 111 -27.08 12.69 8.27
C TYR A 111 -28.05 13.49 7.39
N GLY A 112 -27.72 14.75 7.11
CA GLY A 112 -28.65 15.66 6.45
C GLY A 112 -28.52 15.64 4.93
N ASP A 113 -29.66 15.62 4.22
CA ASP A 113 -29.73 15.46 2.76
C ASP A 113 -29.16 16.65 1.97
N ASN A 114 -28.99 17.81 2.61
CA ASN A 114 -28.52 19.00 1.90
C ASN A 114 -27.04 18.84 1.57
N ALA A 115 -26.73 18.50 0.31
CA ALA A 115 -25.37 18.30 -0.19
C ALA A 115 -24.40 19.48 0.03
N SER A 116 -24.90 20.70 0.28
CA SER A 116 -24.06 21.87 0.62
C SER A 116 -23.98 22.17 2.12
N GLY A 117 -24.59 21.35 2.96
CA GLY A 117 -24.62 21.50 4.41
C GLY A 117 -23.41 20.89 5.11
N THR A 118 -23.41 20.96 6.44
CA THR A 118 -22.43 20.29 7.29
C THR A 118 -22.66 18.79 7.21
N ASN A 119 -21.58 18.01 7.08
CA ASN A 119 -21.60 16.55 7.02
C ASN A 119 -22.77 16.00 6.16
N PRO A 120 -22.85 16.41 4.89
CA PRO A 120 -23.98 16.04 4.06
C PRO A 120 -24.00 14.55 3.83
N ASP A 121 -25.20 13.99 3.78
CA ASP A 121 -25.40 12.61 3.38
C ASP A 121 -25.12 12.45 1.87
N ALA A 122 -24.18 11.56 1.55
CA ALA A 122 -23.86 11.19 0.18
C ALA A 122 -24.91 10.23 -0.44
N PHE A 123 -25.68 9.51 0.38
CA PHE A 123 -26.69 8.54 -0.02
C PHE A 123 -28.06 8.74 0.68
N PRO A 124 -28.80 9.84 0.41
CA PRO A 124 -30.08 10.20 1.07
C PRO A 124 -31.28 9.23 0.96
N GLU A 125 -31.07 8.04 0.40
CA GLU A 125 -32.09 7.00 0.24
C GLU A 125 -31.63 5.64 0.83
N ASP A 126 -30.47 5.57 1.48
CA ASP A 126 -29.87 4.36 2.04
C ASP A 126 -29.37 4.56 3.47
N GLU A 127 -30.20 4.18 4.45
CA GLU A 127 -29.93 4.31 5.89
C GLU A 127 -28.63 3.63 6.39
N THR A 128 -27.93 2.89 5.53
CA THR A 128 -26.70 2.17 5.86
C THR A 128 -25.42 2.83 5.34
N GLU A 129 -25.52 3.87 4.52
CA GLU A 129 -24.39 4.56 3.89
C GLU A 129 -24.60 6.08 3.93
N TRP A 130 -23.58 6.84 4.32
CA TRP A 130 -23.72 8.31 4.41
C TRP A 130 -22.48 9.12 4.02
N VAL A 131 -21.29 8.51 4.11
CA VAL A 131 -20.04 9.10 3.63
C VAL A 131 -19.59 8.37 2.36
N ASP A 132 -19.12 9.13 1.38
CA ASP A 132 -18.37 8.66 0.21
C ASP A 132 -17.04 9.43 0.17
N SER A 133 -16.03 8.88 0.85
CA SER A 133 -14.79 9.59 1.16
C SER A 133 -13.92 9.87 -0.08
N ASP A 134 -14.02 9.05 -1.12
CA ASP A 134 -13.26 9.20 -2.35
C ASP A 134 -14.08 9.56 -3.60
N GLY A 135 -15.41 9.54 -3.48
CA GLY A 135 -16.33 10.05 -4.49
C GLY A 135 -16.62 9.07 -5.62
N ASP A 136 -16.51 7.77 -5.38
CA ASP A 136 -16.72 6.74 -6.41
C ASP A 136 -18.15 6.19 -6.49
N GLY A 137 -18.99 6.59 -5.53
CA GLY A 137 -20.40 6.23 -5.44
C GLY A 137 -20.68 4.94 -4.70
N VAL A 138 -19.71 4.38 -3.97
CA VAL A 138 -19.92 3.35 -2.94
C VAL A 138 -19.68 3.98 -1.57
N GLY A 139 -20.60 3.77 -0.64
CA GLY A 139 -20.47 4.35 0.70
C GLY A 139 -19.39 3.68 1.53
N ASP A 140 -18.75 4.45 2.42
CA ASP A 140 -17.62 4.03 3.24
C ASP A 140 -17.91 2.79 4.10
N ASN A 141 -19.17 2.49 4.45
CA ASN A 141 -19.49 1.31 5.25
C ASN A 141 -19.53 0.03 4.41
N GLY A 142 -19.85 0.16 3.12
CA GLY A 142 -19.94 -0.91 2.13
C GLY A 142 -18.70 -1.06 1.27
N ASP A 143 -17.84 -0.05 1.26
CA ASP A 143 -16.61 -0.01 0.49
C ASP A 143 -15.44 -0.72 1.20
N ALA A 144 -14.81 -1.68 0.51
CA ALA A 144 -13.59 -2.32 0.98
C ALA A 144 -12.37 -1.37 0.97
N PHE A 145 -12.39 -0.32 0.14
CA PHE A 145 -11.33 0.66 0.00
C PHE A 145 -11.85 2.12 0.04
N PRO A 146 -12.35 2.61 1.20
CA PRO A 146 -13.03 3.92 1.32
C PRO A 146 -12.19 5.17 0.99
N ASN A 147 -10.96 5.04 0.52
CA ASN A 147 -10.09 6.16 0.18
C ASN A 147 -9.42 5.98 -1.19
N ASP A 148 -9.88 5.01 -1.98
CA ASP A 148 -9.39 4.70 -3.31
C ASP A 148 -10.56 4.48 -4.28
N ALA A 149 -10.97 5.57 -4.91
CA ALA A 149 -12.08 5.62 -5.87
C ALA A 149 -11.95 4.69 -7.10
N THR A 150 -10.86 3.94 -7.20
CA THR A 150 -10.63 2.97 -8.26
C THR A 150 -10.88 1.53 -7.81
N GLN A 151 -11.11 1.28 -6.52
CA GLN A 151 -11.34 -0.03 -5.91
C GLN A 151 -12.54 0.02 -4.97
N THR A 152 -13.46 -0.93 -5.08
CA THR A 152 -14.67 -0.98 -4.22
C THR A 152 -14.93 -2.33 -3.57
N SER A 153 -14.15 -3.35 -3.94
CA SER A 153 -14.41 -4.75 -3.59
C SER A 153 -13.10 -5.48 -3.34
N ASP A 154 -13.11 -6.29 -2.31
CA ASP A 154 -12.04 -7.20 -1.88
C ASP A 154 -12.68 -8.55 -1.53
N VAL A 155 -12.85 -9.42 -2.53
CA VAL A 155 -13.62 -10.67 -2.38
C VAL A 155 -12.99 -11.65 -1.39
N ASP A 156 -11.66 -11.71 -1.32
CA ASP A 156 -10.96 -12.67 -0.48
C ASP A 156 -10.31 -12.05 0.78
N GLY A 157 -10.31 -10.73 0.89
CA GLY A 157 -9.98 -9.99 2.10
C GLY A 157 -8.49 -9.79 2.31
N ASP A 158 -7.69 -9.77 1.24
CA ASP A 158 -6.24 -9.64 1.30
C ASP A 158 -5.73 -8.18 1.28
N GLY A 159 -6.64 -7.24 1.03
CA GLY A 159 -6.35 -5.81 0.95
C GLY A 159 -5.87 -5.33 -0.43
N TYR A 160 -6.03 -6.14 -1.47
CA TYR A 160 -5.85 -5.76 -2.87
C TYR A 160 -7.21 -5.75 -3.58
N GLY A 161 -7.43 -4.72 -4.41
CA GLY A 161 -8.78 -4.48 -4.92
C GLY A 161 -9.10 -5.25 -6.19
N ASP A 162 -10.33 -5.78 -6.28
CA ASP A 162 -10.80 -6.60 -7.39
C ASP A 162 -10.81 -5.90 -8.76
N ASN A 163 -10.85 -4.57 -8.81
CA ASN A 163 -10.88 -3.86 -10.08
C ASN A 163 -9.50 -3.87 -10.72
N ILE A 164 -9.33 -4.66 -11.78
CA ILE A 164 -8.04 -4.79 -12.49
C ILE A 164 -7.51 -3.49 -13.11
N GLN A 165 -8.37 -2.47 -13.25
CA GLN A 165 -7.98 -1.14 -13.74
C GLN A 165 -7.70 -0.15 -12.62
N GLY A 166 -7.89 -0.54 -11.36
CA GLY A 166 -7.67 0.31 -10.20
C GLY A 166 -6.22 0.29 -9.71
N THR A 167 -5.98 1.02 -8.63
CA THR A 167 -4.69 1.01 -7.93
C THR A 167 -4.50 -0.36 -7.27
N ASN A 168 -3.28 -0.90 -7.33
CA ASN A 168 -2.90 -2.18 -6.71
C ASN A 168 -3.96 -3.28 -6.90
N PRO A 169 -4.29 -3.61 -8.16
CA PRO A 169 -5.33 -4.58 -8.44
C PRO A 169 -4.92 -5.98 -7.98
N ASP A 170 -5.89 -6.73 -7.50
CA ASP A 170 -5.76 -8.15 -7.22
C ASP A 170 -5.94 -8.98 -8.52
N LEU A 171 -4.87 -9.69 -8.90
CA LEU A 171 -4.87 -10.60 -10.03
C LEU A 171 -5.41 -12.00 -9.69
N PHE A 172 -5.62 -12.30 -8.40
CA PHE A 172 -6.06 -13.58 -7.85
C PHE A 172 -7.23 -13.48 -6.86
N LYS A 173 -8.29 -12.74 -7.22
CA LYS A 173 -9.61 -12.49 -6.57
C LYS A 173 -10.25 -13.52 -5.61
N ASN A 174 -9.80 -14.76 -5.57
CA ASN A 174 -10.35 -15.81 -4.71
C ASN A 174 -9.26 -16.53 -3.90
N GLU A 175 -8.03 -16.01 -3.87
CA GLU A 175 -6.87 -16.58 -3.21
C GLU A 175 -6.10 -15.48 -2.48
N ALA A 176 -6.55 -15.19 -1.25
CA ALA A 176 -6.05 -14.10 -0.40
C ALA A 176 -4.55 -14.15 -0.04
N THR A 177 -3.82 -15.16 -0.51
CA THR A 177 -2.38 -15.27 -0.34
C THR A 177 -1.60 -14.87 -1.59
N GLN A 178 -2.28 -14.53 -2.69
CA GLN A 178 -1.69 -14.08 -3.95
C GLN A 178 -2.45 -12.86 -4.44
N TRP A 179 -1.74 -11.88 -5.00
CA TRP A 179 -2.36 -10.66 -5.55
C TRP A 179 -1.66 -10.15 -6.82
N ALA A 180 -0.43 -10.58 -7.08
CA ALA A 180 0.42 -10.12 -8.17
C ALA A 180 0.94 -11.31 -9.00
N ASP A 181 1.07 -11.09 -10.30
CA ASP A 181 1.51 -12.03 -11.34
C ASP A 181 2.31 -11.20 -12.36
N GLY A 182 3.62 -11.14 -12.15
CA GLY A 182 4.52 -10.22 -12.82
C GLY A 182 4.71 -10.52 -14.31
N ASP A 183 4.70 -11.80 -14.66
CA ASP A 183 4.99 -12.29 -16.00
C ASP A 183 3.77 -12.84 -16.75
N ASN A 184 2.62 -12.88 -16.08
CA ASN A 184 1.32 -13.30 -16.59
C ASN A 184 1.22 -14.78 -16.93
N ASP A 185 1.86 -15.64 -16.14
CA ASP A 185 1.79 -17.09 -16.28
C ASP A 185 0.64 -17.74 -15.46
N GLY A 186 0.06 -16.98 -14.53
CA GLY A 186 -1.04 -17.40 -13.67
C GLY A 186 -0.63 -18.04 -12.35
N TYR A 187 0.64 -17.99 -11.97
CA TYR A 187 1.15 -18.25 -10.63
C TYR A 187 1.46 -16.93 -9.92
N GLY A 188 1.29 -16.89 -8.61
CA GLY A 188 1.35 -15.63 -7.88
C GLY A 188 2.74 -15.34 -7.33
N ASP A 189 3.19 -14.09 -7.45
CA ASP A 189 4.53 -13.62 -7.09
C ASP A 189 4.80 -13.65 -5.58
N ASN A 190 3.76 -13.78 -4.73
CA ASN A 190 3.97 -13.79 -3.28
C ASN A 190 4.58 -15.13 -2.85
N PRO A 191 5.85 -15.16 -2.39
CA PRO A 191 6.55 -16.42 -2.06
C PRO A 191 5.95 -17.17 -0.87
N ASP A 192 5.20 -16.47 -0.02
CA ASP A 192 4.51 -17.06 1.14
C ASP A 192 3.09 -17.57 0.79
N GLY A 193 2.65 -17.37 -0.46
CA GLY A 193 1.30 -17.71 -0.91
C GLY A 193 1.13 -19.13 -1.45
N VAL A 194 -0.12 -19.50 -1.67
CA VAL A 194 -0.48 -20.78 -2.29
C VAL A 194 -0.06 -20.76 -3.75
N ASN A 195 0.59 -21.84 -4.21
CA ASN A 195 1.13 -21.96 -5.58
C ASN A 195 1.99 -20.75 -5.97
N ALA A 196 2.86 -20.31 -5.06
CA ALA A 196 3.78 -19.22 -5.32
C ALA A 196 4.70 -19.52 -6.49
N ASP A 197 4.91 -18.50 -7.32
CA ASP A 197 5.86 -18.51 -8.41
C ASP A 197 7.29 -18.36 -7.88
N VAL A 198 8.14 -19.35 -8.18
CA VAL A 198 9.56 -19.34 -7.82
C VAL A 198 10.38 -18.48 -8.81
N PHE A 199 9.89 -18.25 -10.02
CA PHE A 199 10.51 -17.40 -11.04
C PHE A 199 9.55 -16.31 -11.58
N PRO A 200 9.22 -15.27 -10.79
CA PRO A 200 8.21 -14.22 -11.10
C PRO A 200 8.43 -13.34 -12.35
N GLU A 201 9.45 -13.65 -13.15
CA GLU A 201 9.86 -12.88 -14.33
C GLU A 201 10.03 -13.79 -15.56
N ASP A 202 9.82 -15.10 -15.42
CA ASP A 202 9.92 -16.08 -16.49
C ASP A 202 8.60 -16.85 -16.64
N PRO A 203 7.74 -16.44 -17.60
CA PRO A 203 6.39 -16.99 -17.72
C PRO A 203 6.35 -18.43 -18.24
N THR A 204 7.52 -19.06 -18.35
CA THR A 204 7.68 -20.47 -18.71
C THR A 204 8.15 -21.35 -17.56
N GLU A 205 8.46 -20.78 -16.39
CA GLU A 205 8.94 -21.49 -15.21
C GLU A 205 8.27 -20.95 -13.95
N TRP A 206 7.57 -21.78 -13.17
CA TRP A 206 6.92 -21.32 -11.92
C TRP A 206 7.31 -22.14 -10.69
N ALA A 207 7.95 -23.29 -10.88
CA ALA A 207 8.27 -24.25 -9.82
C ALA A 207 9.72 -24.71 -9.94
N ASP A 208 10.34 -24.95 -8.78
CA ASP A 208 11.67 -25.53 -8.63
C ASP A 208 11.56 -26.62 -7.54
N SER A 209 11.27 -27.84 -7.97
CA SER A 209 10.87 -28.95 -7.09
C SER A 209 12.02 -29.45 -6.20
N ASP A 210 13.27 -29.27 -6.59
CA ASP A 210 14.44 -29.69 -5.81
C ASP A 210 15.34 -28.55 -5.31
N GLY A 211 15.06 -27.32 -5.72
CA GLY A 211 15.67 -26.10 -5.21
C GLY A 211 17.07 -25.84 -5.77
N ASP A 212 17.36 -26.32 -6.98
CA ASP A 212 18.67 -26.16 -7.61
C ASP A 212 18.81 -24.89 -8.47
N GLY A 213 17.70 -24.18 -8.67
CA GLY A 213 17.61 -22.93 -9.39
C GLY A 213 17.32 -23.05 -10.89
N VAL A 214 17.06 -24.25 -11.39
CA VAL A 214 16.49 -24.48 -12.73
C VAL A 214 15.01 -24.84 -12.57
N GLY A 215 14.13 -24.14 -13.30
CA GLY A 215 12.71 -24.41 -13.21
C GLY A 215 12.34 -25.79 -13.76
N ASP A 216 11.28 -26.38 -13.20
CA ASP A 216 10.81 -27.74 -13.49
C ASP A 216 10.53 -28.00 -14.99
N ASN A 217 10.24 -26.97 -15.80
CA ASN A 217 9.99 -27.16 -17.24
C ASN A 217 11.29 -27.16 -18.06
N ALA A 218 12.33 -26.47 -17.61
CA ALA A 218 13.67 -26.45 -18.21
C ALA A 218 14.56 -27.58 -17.70
N ASP A 219 14.27 -28.10 -16.51
CA ASP A 219 15.05 -29.15 -15.87
C ASP A 219 14.72 -30.55 -16.46
N ALA A 220 15.77 -31.24 -16.94
CA ALA A 220 15.66 -32.63 -17.39
C ALA A 220 15.43 -33.61 -16.22
N PHE A 221 15.81 -33.23 -15.00
CA PHE A 221 15.67 -34.02 -13.77
C PHE A 221 15.07 -33.19 -12.61
N PRO A 222 13.79 -32.78 -12.67
CA PRO A 222 13.15 -31.84 -11.71
C PRO A 222 13.07 -32.27 -10.24
N ASN A 223 13.66 -33.39 -9.86
CA ASN A 223 13.64 -33.89 -8.48
C ASN A 223 15.04 -34.31 -8.01
N ASP A 224 16.07 -33.96 -8.75
CA ASP A 224 17.47 -34.24 -8.46
C ASP A 224 18.32 -32.97 -8.64
N ALA A 225 18.47 -32.23 -7.55
CA ALA A 225 19.25 -30.98 -7.49
C ALA A 225 20.75 -31.11 -7.84
N THR A 226 21.20 -32.31 -8.21
CA THR A 226 22.56 -32.57 -8.69
C THR A 226 22.66 -32.70 -10.20
N GLU A 227 21.55 -32.69 -10.94
CA GLU A 227 21.48 -32.86 -12.39
C GLU A 227 20.43 -31.96 -13.00
N THR A 228 20.79 -31.19 -14.03
CA THR A 228 19.83 -30.31 -14.74
C THR A 228 19.74 -30.56 -16.23
N LEU A 229 20.70 -31.29 -16.80
CA LEU A 229 20.88 -31.45 -18.23
C LEU A 229 21.00 -32.94 -18.60
N ASP A 230 20.27 -33.33 -19.64
CA ASP A 230 20.41 -34.60 -20.36
C ASP A 230 20.74 -34.28 -21.82
N THR A 231 22.02 -34.03 -22.11
CA THR A 231 22.43 -33.53 -23.43
C THR A 231 22.18 -34.55 -24.55
N ASP A 232 22.22 -35.86 -24.25
CA ASP A 232 22.05 -36.92 -25.25
C ASP A 232 20.68 -37.62 -25.23
N GLY A 233 19.83 -37.28 -24.27
CA GLY A 233 18.45 -37.73 -24.16
C GLY A 233 18.35 -39.21 -23.74
N ASP A 234 19.36 -39.74 -23.06
CA ASP A 234 19.42 -41.14 -22.67
C ASP A 234 18.84 -41.42 -21.27
N GLY A 235 18.48 -40.36 -20.54
CA GLY A 235 17.94 -40.38 -19.19
C GLY A 235 18.98 -40.45 -18.07
N MET A 236 20.27 -40.27 -18.37
CA MET A 236 21.34 -40.03 -17.41
C MET A 236 21.72 -38.54 -17.39
N GLY A 237 21.88 -37.97 -16.21
CA GLY A 237 22.33 -36.58 -16.08
C GLY A 237 23.77 -36.39 -16.53
N ASP A 238 24.07 -35.22 -17.09
CA ASP A 238 25.39 -34.87 -17.60
C ASP A 238 26.49 -34.95 -16.52
N ASN A 239 26.19 -34.66 -15.24
CA ASN A 239 27.18 -34.76 -14.17
C ASN A 239 27.49 -36.23 -13.81
N GLU A 240 26.48 -37.10 -13.75
CA GLU A 240 26.60 -38.55 -13.55
C GLU A 240 27.38 -39.18 -14.71
N GLN A 241 27.06 -38.80 -15.95
CA GLN A 241 27.75 -39.24 -17.15
C GLN A 241 29.23 -38.83 -17.09
N ALA A 242 29.54 -37.57 -16.75
CA ALA A 242 30.92 -37.11 -16.61
C ALA A 242 31.69 -37.88 -15.51
N VAL A 243 31.03 -38.21 -14.39
CA VAL A 243 31.63 -39.03 -13.32
C VAL A 243 31.92 -40.45 -13.80
N LEU A 244 31.03 -41.06 -14.57
CA LEU A 244 31.20 -42.41 -15.11
C LEU A 244 32.33 -42.46 -16.14
N GLU A 245 32.37 -41.49 -17.05
CA GLU A 245 33.44 -41.35 -18.05
C GLU A 245 34.81 -41.16 -17.39
N ALA A 246 34.91 -40.33 -16.36
CA ALA A 246 36.15 -40.13 -15.62
C ALA A 246 36.63 -41.42 -14.92
N LYS A 247 35.71 -42.22 -14.36
CA LYS A 247 36.04 -43.52 -13.76
C LYS A 247 36.54 -44.51 -14.82
N LEU A 248 35.85 -44.62 -15.95
CA LEU A 248 36.26 -45.48 -17.06
C LEU A 248 37.63 -45.09 -17.62
N ALA A 249 37.90 -43.79 -17.78
CA ALA A 249 39.19 -43.28 -18.24
C ALA A 249 40.34 -43.65 -17.28
N LYS A 250 40.09 -43.55 -15.97
CA LYS A 250 41.07 -43.94 -14.95
C LYS A 250 41.30 -45.44 -14.92
N GLU A 251 40.25 -46.25 -15.05
CA GLU A 251 40.37 -47.70 -15.16
C GLU A 251 41.14 -48.10 -16.42
N GLU A 252 40.93 -47.41 -17.53
CA GLU A 252 41.70 -47.61 -18.76
C GLU A 252 43.18 -47.21 -18.59
N GLU A 253 43.46 -46.09 -17.92
CA GLU A 253 44.84 -45.68 -17.59
C GLU A 253 45.52 -46.70 -16.66
N GLU A 254 44.83 -47.16 -15.62
CA GLU A 254 45.35 -48.16 -14.68
C GLU A 254 45.58 -49.51 -15.37
N ALA A 255 44.68 -49.91 -16.28
CA ALA A 255 44.82 -51.10 -17.11
C ALA A 255 45.99 -50.96 -18.10
N ALA A 256 46.16 -49.81 -18.75
CA ALA A 256 47.28 -49.52 -19.63
C ALA A 256 48.61 -49.51 -18.86
N ALA A 257 48.65 -48.89 -17.68
CA ALA A 257 49.81 -48.89 -16.79
C ALA A 257 50.11 -50.31 -16.29
N ALA A 258 49.09 -51.12 -15.97
CA ALA A 258 49.26 -52.52 -15.61
C ALA A 258 49.82 -53.35 -16.77
N ALA A 259 49.32 -53.15 -17.99
CA ALA A 259 49.82 -53.80 -19.19
C ALA A 259 51.29 -53.41 -19.46
N GLN A 260 51.64 -52.13 -19.30
CA GLN A 260 53.01 -51.65 -19.46
C GLN A 260 53.94 -52.18 -18.35
N ARG A 261 53.48 -52.24 -17.09
CA ARG A 261 54.21 -52.89 -15.98
C ARG A 261 54.45 -54.37 -16.28
N ASN A 262 53.42 -55.11 -16.72
CA ASN A 262 53.54 -56.53 -17.06
C ASN A 262 54.48 -56.75 -18.26
N LEU A 263 54.43 -55.89 -19.26
CA LEU A 263 55.37 -55.90 -20.39
C LEU A 263 56.81 -55.64 -19.93
N LEU A 264 57.04 -54.63 -19.07
CA LEU A 264 58.35 -54.32 -18.51
C LEU A 264 58.89 -55.48 -17.65
N ILE A 265 58.05 -56.13 -16.85
CA ILE A 265 58.39 -57.34 -16.10
C ILE A 265 58.76 -58.46 -17.07
N GLY A 266 57.97 -58.68 -18.13
CA GLY A 266 58.26 -59.68 -19.17
C GLY A 266 59.59 -59.43 -19.87
N ILE A 267 59.88 -58.19 -20.27
CA ILE A 267 61.15 -57.78 -20.86
C ILE A 267 62.29 -57.96 -19.85
N GLY A 268 62.11 -57.55 -18.60
CA GLY A 268 63.09 -57.73 -17.53
C GLY A 268 63.43 -59.20 -17.30
N LEU A 269 62.42 -60.08 -17.21
CA LEU A 269 62.60 -61.53 -17.09
C LEU A 269 63.29 -62.12 -18.34
N ALA A 270 62.93 -61.66 -19.54
CA ALA A 270 63.60 -62.08 -20.77
C ALA A 270 65.07 -61.62 -20.81
N MET A 271 65.37 -60.39 -20.39
CA MET A 271 66.73 -59.87 -20.29
C MET A 271 67.56 -60.63 -19.26
N ILE A 272 66.98 -61.00 -18.12
CA ILE A 272 67.63 -61.85 -17.10
C ILE A 272 67.89 -63.26 -17.68
N ALA A 273 66.93 -63.85 -18.39
CA ALA A 273 67.11 -65.15 -19.04
C ALA A 273 68.18 -65.10 -20.14
N ILE A 274 68.21 -64.03 -20.94
CA ILE A 274 69.23 -63.79 -21.97
C ILE A 274 70.60 -63.58 -21.33
N THR A 275 70.71 -62.76 -20.28
CA THR A 275 71.98 -62.57 -19.57
C THR A 275 72.45 -63.84 -18.89
N ALA A 276 71.56 -64.63 -18.29
CA ALA A 276 71.90 -65.95 -17.77
C ALA A 276 72.39 -66.89 -18.89
N ALA A 277 71.74 -66.89 -20.05
CA ALA A 277 72.18 -67.67 -21.22
C ALA A 277 73.53 -67.20 -21.75
N VAL A 278 73.78 -65.89 -21.81
CA VAL A 278 75.06 -65.30 -22.20
C VAL A 278 76.15 -65.63 -21.19
N VAL A 279 75.87 -65.60 -19.89
CA VAL A 279 76.81 -66.03 -18.83
C VAL A 279 77.13 -67.52 -18.96
N VAL A 280 76.15 -68.37 -19.30
CA VAL A 280 76.39 -69.79 -19.60
C VAL A 280 77.27 -69.96 -20.85
N VAL A 281 77.06 -69.16 -21.90
CA VAL A 281 77.89 -69.17 -23.12
C VAL A 281 79.29 -68.61 -22.87
N LEU A 282 79.44 -67.59 -22.03
CA LEU A 282 80.72 -67.02 -21.63
C LEU A 282 81.48 -67.97 -20.70
N ARG A 283 80.82 -68.66 -19.75
CA ARG A 283 81.43 -69.76 -18.98
C ARG A 283 81.81 -70.94 -19.87
N LYS A 284 81.10 -71.18 -20.98
CA LYS A 284 81.47 -72.18 -21.98
C LYS A 284 82.65 -71.74 -22.87
N ARG A 285 82.97 -70.44 -22.94
CA ARG A 285 84.13 -69.88 -23.64
C ARG A 285 85.35 -69.62 -22.73
N MET A 286 85.18 -69.53 -21.41
CA MET A 286 86.27 -69.35 -20.45
C MET A 286 86.86 -70.68 -19.94
N ALA A 287 86.95 -71.69 -20.80
CA ALA A 287 87.68 -72.94 -20.52
C ALA A 287 89.06 -73.01 -21.21
N ASP A 288 89.47 -71.96 -21.93
CA ASP A 288 90.82 -71.82 -22.50
C ASP A 288 91.24 -70.34 -22.50
N GLY A 289 92.42 -70.04 -21.95
CA GLY A 289 93.15 -68.81 -22.27
C GLY A 289 93.53 -67.93 -21.08
N ASP A 290 94.73 -68.20 -20.57
CA ASP A 290 95.45 -67.67 -19.41
C ASP A 290 96.06 -66.24 -19.54
N GLU A 291 96.11 -65.57 -18.38
CA GLU A 291 96.98 -64.52 -17.79
C GLU A 291 97.71 -63.36 -18.53
N GLY A 292 97.70 -62.20 -17.83
CA GLY A 292 98.73 -61.14 -17.79
C GLY A 292 98.13 -59.72 -17.71
N ALA A 293 98.43 -58.83 -16.77
CA ALA A 293 99.40 -58.77 -15.67
C ALA A 293 98.96 -57.72 -14.63
N ALA A 294 99.29 -57.96 -13.37
CA ALA A 294 99.11 -57.04 -12.25
C ALA A 294 100.16 -55.92 -12.23
N LYS A 295 99.78 -54.71 -11.83
CA LYS A 295 100.62 -53.77 -11.09
C LYS A 295 99.80 -53.04 -10.03
N ASP A 296 100.22 -53.25 -8.79
CA ASP A 296 99.67 -52.78 -7.52
C ASP A 296 100.53 -51.61 -6.96
N PHE A 297 100.03 -51.02 -5.87
CA PHE A 297 100.55 -50.03 -4.92
C PHE A 297 100.28 -48.56 -5.27
N GLY A 298 99.64 -47.73 -4.44
CA GLY A 298 99.08 -47.93 -3.10
C GLY A 298 98.73 -46.57 -2.45
N ALA A 299 97.68 -46.60 -1.62
CA ALA A 299 97.42 -45.83 -0.39
C ALA A 299 97.24 -44.29 -0.38
N THR A 300 96.14 -43.91 0.31
CA THR A 300 95.97 -42.82 1.31
C THR A 300 95.20 -41.56 0.88
N GLU A 301 94.02 -41.43 1.51
CA GLU A 301 93.29 -40.24 2.01
C GLU A 301 92.78 -39.12 1.08
N LEU A 302 91.51 -38.80 1.36
CA LEU A 302 90.62 -37.69 0.94
C LEU A 302 91.18 -36.29 1.29
N PRO A 303 90.52 -35.15 0.95
CA PRO A 303 89.26 -34.94 0.19
C PRO A 303 89.33 -33.80 -0.87
N GLY A 304 88.27 -33.63 -1.67
CA GLY A 304 87.90 -32.28 -2.16
C GLY A 304 87.23 -32.20 -3.53
N GLY A 305 85.99 -31.70 -3.54
CA GLY A 305 85.46 -30.85 -4.62
C GLY A 305 84.65 -31.54 -5.72
N MET A 306 83.32 -31.54 -5.57
CA MET A 306 82.40 -31.40 -6.71
C MET A 306 81.58 -30.11 -6.52
N PRO A 307 81.38 -29.30 -7.58
CA PRO A 307 80.36 -28.26 -7.59
C PRO A 307 78.99 -28.87 -7.91
N ASP A 308 78.02 -28.62 -7.02
CA ASP A 308 76.61 -28.91 -7.20
C ASP A 308 75.95 -27.79 -8.02
N MET A 309 75.23 -28.17 -9.08
CA MET A 309 74.32 -27.30 -9.81
C MET A 309 72.88 -27.80 -9.59
N SER A 310 72.27 -27.36 -8.49
CA SER A 310 70.82 -27.34 -8.32
C SER A 310 70.32 -25.89 -8.43
N ALA A 311 69.49 -25.63 -9.42
CA ALA A 311 68.89 -24.34 -9.67
C ALA A 311 67.77 -24.00 -8.68
N GLN A 312 67.91 -22.82 -8.08
CA GLN A 312 66.92 -21.82 -7.64
C GLN A 312 65.91 -22.13 -6.52
N PRO A 313 65.95 -21.34 -5.42
CA PRO A 313 64.90 -21.29 -4.40
C PRO A 313 63.95 -20.09 -4.54
N ALA A 314 62.84 -20.25 -3.82
CA ALA A 314 61.72 -19.34 -3.60
C ALA A 314 62.08 -18.04 -2.83
N GLN A 315 61.19 -17.06 -2.93
CA GLN A 315 61.08 -15.91 -2.03
C GLN A 315 59.63 -15.80 -1.54
N SER A 316 59.49 -15.68 -0.22
CA SER A 316 58.26 -15.51 0.53
C SER A 316 58.15 -14.10 1.09
N TYR A 317 56.96 -13.51 1.11
CA TYR A 317 56.46 -12.47 2.03
C TYR A 317 54.93 -12.46 1.83
N GLY A 318 54.02 -12.34 2.80
CA GLY A 318 54.04 -12.20 4.25
C GLY A 318 52.56 -12.01 4.66
N ALA A 319 52.10 -12.67 5.72
CA ALA A 319 50.77 -12.45 6.28
C ALA A 319 50.92 -12.11 7.77
N THR A 320 50.39 -10.96 8.17
CA THR A 320 50.21 -10.58 9.57
C THR A 320 48.76 -10.18 9.80
N ALA A 321 48.14 -10.88 10.75
CA ALA A 321 46.81 -10.62 11.27
C ALA A 321 46.79 -9.43 12.25
N THR A 322 45.65 -8.75 12.36
CA THR A 322 45.23 -7.97 13.55
C THR A 322 43.70 -7.87 13.45
N ALA A 323 42.93 -8.71 14.17
CA ALA A 323 42.34 -8.47 15.49
C ALA A 323 41.22 -7.41 15.50
N MET A 324 40.00 -7.87 15.84
CA MET A 324 38.80 -7.08 16.10
C MET A 324 38.92 -6.26 17.41
N PRO A 325 38.08 -5.23 17.56
CA PRO A 325 37.39 -5.06 18.84
C PRO A 325 35.88 -4.82 18.70
N ASP A 326 35.16 -5.58 19.53
CA ASP A 326 33.84 -5.30 20.11
C ASP A 326 33.81 -3.94 20.83
N MET A 327 32.75 -3.13 20.66
CA MET A 327 32.15 -2.31 21.73
C MET A 327 30.69 -1.93 21.42
N THR A 328 29.80 -2.31 22.33
CA THR A 328 28.45 -1.78 22.56
C THR A 328 28.46 -0.32 23.02
N ALA A 329 27.61 0.56 22.47
CA ALA A 329 27.04 1.74 23.17
C ALA A 329 25.85 2.40 22.43
N GLN A 330 24.74 2.49 23.19
CA GLN A 330 23.52 3.34 23.20
C GLN A 330 23.32 4.53 22.21
N PRO A 331 22.04 4.90 21.91
CA PRO A 331 21.68 5.83 20.84
C PRO A 331 21.81 7.30 21.26
N VAL A 332 22.25 8.15 20.32
CA VAL A 332 22.25 9.61 20.44
C VAL A 332 21.21 10.15 19.47
N ALA A 333 20.28 10.94 20.00
CA ALA A 333 19.22 11.62 19.26
C ALA A 333 19.78 12.59 18.21
N THR A 334 19.30 12.48 16.98
CA THR A 334 19.44 13.49 15.93
C THR A 334 18.30 14.51 16.03
N PRO A 335 18.55 15.80 15.75
CA PRO A 335 17.53 16.84 15.79
C PRO A 335 16.62 16.76 14.55
N ALA A 336 15.36 17.15 14.74
CA ALA A 336 14.33 17.21 13.71
C ALA A 336 14.78 18.04 12.49
N VAL A 337 14.69 17.43 11.31
CA VAL A 337 14.72 18.12 10.03
C VAL A 337 13.31 18.63 9.79
N VAL A 338 13.16 19.94 9.64
CA VAL A 338 11.92 20.57 9.18
C VAL A 338 11.83 20.33 7.68
N GLU A 339 10.82 19.56 7.26
CA GLU A 339 10.47 19.35 5.87
C GLU A 339 9.83 20.62 5.30
N PRO A 340 10.24 21.12 4.12
CA PRO A 340 9.55 22.21 3.46
C PRO A 340 8.24 21.72 2.82
N GLU A 341 7.17 22.49 2.97
CA GLU A 341 5.85 22.23 2.39
C GLU A 341 5.91 21.92 0.88
N PRO A 342 5.10 20.97 0.36
CA PRO A 342 5.11 20.63 -1.05
C PRO A 342 4.56 21.78 -1.90
N VAL A 343 5.41 22.27 -2.81
CA VAL A 343 5.00 23.20 -3.87
C VAL A 343 4.17 22.41 -4.89
N ALA A 344 2.90 22.77 -5.07
CA ALA A 344 2.00 22.19 -6.05
C ALA A 344 2.64 22.18 -7.45
N VAL A 345 2.82 20.97 -8.00
CA VAL A 345 3.25 20.76 -9.38
C VAL A 345 2.01 20.92 -10.27
N PRO A 346 2.04 21.75 -11.34
CA PRO A 346 0.90 21.83 -12.25
C PRO A 346 0.67 20.48 -12.93
N ALA A 347 -0.55 19.96 -12.85
CA ALA A 347 -0.94 18.68 -13.44
C ALA A 347 -0.63 18.66 -14.95
N GLU A 348 0.02 17.59 -15.42
CA GLU A 348 0.27 17.41 -16.85
C GLU A 348 -1.05 17.14 -17.59
N PRO A 349 -1.24 17.71 -18.80
CA PRO A 349 -2.48 17.52 -19.55
C PRO A 349 -2.64 16.06 -19.96
N THR A 350 -3.82 15.49 -19.71
CA THR A 350 -4.19 14.11 -20.01
C THR A 350 -4.86 14.00 -21.39
N VAL A 351 -4.93 12.79 -21.96
CA VAL A 351 -5.57 12.56 -23.26
C VAL A 351 -7.09 12.44 -23.08
N VAL A 352 -7.85 13.33 -23.72
CA VAL A 352 -9.32 13.35 -23.68
C VAL A 352 -9.93 12.46 -24.77
N ASN A 353 -9.32 12.43 -25.96
CA ASN A 353 -9.83 11.65 -27.08
C ASN A 353 -8.70 11.33 -28.08
N GLN A 354 -8.73 10.15 -28.70
CA GLN A 354 -7.79 9.71 -29.73
C GLN A 354 -8.51 9.06 -30.91
N TRP A 355 -8.16 9.45 -32.14
CA TRP A 355 -8.75 8.89 -33.36
C TRP A 355 -7.73 8.77 -34.49
N THR A 356 -8.07 8.01 -35.54
CA THR A 356 -7.26 7.90 -36.76
C THR A 356 -8.05 8.45 -37.94
N ASP A 357 -7.43 9.31 -38.75
CA ASP A 357 -8.07 9.92 -39.92
C ASP A 357 -8.11 8.97 -41.14
N GLU A 358 -8.85 9.36 -42.18
CA GLU A 358 -8.99 8.58 -43.44
C GLU A 358 -7.65 8.38 -44.18
N ASN A 359 -6.61 9.15 -43.82
CA ASN A 359 -5.26 9.05 -44.37
C ASN A 359 -4.33 8.22 -43.48
N GLY A 360 -4.83 7.66 -42.37
CA GLY A 360 -4.08 6.80 -41.45
C GLY A 360 -3.26 7.53 -40.38
N HIS A 361 -3.44 8.85 -40.18
CA HIS A 361 -2.74 9.56 -39.11
C HIS A 361 -3.51 9.46 -37.81
N THR A 362 -2.79 9.19 -36.72
CA THR A 362 -3.37 9.16 -35.38
C THR A 362 -3.32 10.56 -34.75
N TRP A 363 -4.43 10.98 -34.17
CA TRP A 363 -4.65 12.29 -33.56
C TRP A 363 -5.11 12.12 -32.11
N ARG A 364 -4.76 13.06 -31.24
CA ARG A 364 -5.25 13.13 -29.86
C ARG A 364 -5.59 14.58 -29.46
N VAL A 365 -6.64 14.75 -28.66
CA VAL A 365 -6.99 16.00 -27.97
C VAL A 365 -6.59 15.84 -26.51
N MET A 366 -5.89 16.85 -25.99
CA MET A 366 -5.45 16.92 -24.60
C MET A 366 -6.45 17.71 -23.75
N SER A 367 -6.43 17.55 -22.42
CA SER A 367 -7.34 18.25 -21.49
C SER A 367 -7.15 19.77 -21.46
N ASP A 368 -6.00 20.26 -21.92
CA ASP A 368 -5.70 21.68 -22.14
C ASP A 368 -6.27 22.23 -23.47
N GLY A 369 -7.00 21.40 -24.23
CA GLY A 369 -7.59 21.75 -25.54
C GLY A 369 -6.61 21.69 -26.70
N THR A 370 -5.37 21.23 -26.49
CA THR A 370 -4.38 21.09 -27.57
C THR A 370 -4.60 19.82 -28.39
N ASN A 371 -4.47 19.92 -29.71
CA ASN A 371 -4.50 18.77 -30.61
C ASN A 371 -3.07 18.36 -30.94
N ARG A 372 -2.79 17.06 -30.88
CA ARG A 372 -1.52 16.49 -31.30
C ARG A 372 -1.75 15.38 -32.32
N TRP A 373 -0.83 15.20 -33.25
CA TRP A 373 -0.85 14.08 -34.20
C TRP A 373 0.47 13.32 -34.20
N TRP A 374 0.41 12.03 -34.51
CA TRP A 374 1.54 11.12 -34.50
C TRP A 374 2.22 11.09 -35.88
N ASN A 375 3.50 11.45 -35.93
CA ASN A 375 4.28 11.45 -37.17
C ASN A 375 5.07 10.14 -37.43
N GLY A 376 4.93 9.15 -36.54
CA GLY A 376 5.69 7.89 -36.59
C GLY A 376 6.77 7.76 -35.53
N THR A 377 7.27 8.88 -34.97
CA THR A 377 8.29 8.89 -33.90
C THR A 377 7.90 9.70 -32.69
N ASP A 378 7.18 10.82 -32.87
CA ASP A 378 6.80 11.74 -31.80
C ASP A 378 5.41 12.36 -32.03
N TRP A 379 4.78 12.81 -30.95
CA TRP A 379 3.56 13.61 -31.00
C TRP A 379 3.86 15.07 -31.33
N GLN A 380 3.26 15.58 -32.40
CA GLN A 380 3.40 16.96 -32.86
C GLN A 380 2.14 17.75 -32.51
N GLN A 381 2.30 18.88 -31.81
CA GLN A 381 1.21 19.81 -31.54
C GLN A 381 0.87 20.62 -32.80
N VAL A 382 -0.43 20.83 -33.05
CA VAL A 382 -0.95 21.60 -34.20
C VAL A 382 -1.48 22.95 -33.78
#